data_AF-A0AAU9UYT1-F1
#
_entry.id   AF-A0AAU9UYT1-F1
#
_cell.length_a   1.000
_cell.length_b   1.000
_cell.length_c   1.000
_cell.angle_alpha   90.00
_cell.angle_beta   90.00
_cell.angle_gamma   90.00
#
_symmetry.space_group_name_H-M   'P 1'
#
loop_
_entity.id
_entity.type
_entity.pdbx_description
1 polymer ?
#
loop_
_entity_poly.entity_id
_entity_poly.type
_entity_poly.pdbx_seq_one_letter_code
_entity_poly.pdbx_strand_id
1 'polypeptide(L)'
;MASESCVWSDIFDDQSRANLERGLIVTGVIAFLLGVWLNLALLLTNLRSDLSYRNLAFFTVIACLRRAVSVFSHLPLFNYSESFKDGDKNISCDVSGFWDSFWTVYEVECLTHVCIERYVVAKYTTRGWPIQKNHYILFQSLCLFFASLYSFPPLFGIGRFGYDFSCQSCVLDMVLPETWQRYIIVLIFLLRSVKSVGFMLTMLLWASNLEAKYDDSEKLLIAKRFTKVIF
;
A
#
# COMPACT_ATOMS: atom_id res chain seq x y z
N MET A 1 -12.54 -21.41 24.26
CA MET A 1 -12.10 -20.53 23.15
C MET A 1 -11.95 -21.43 21.95
N ALA A 2 -12.98 -21.48 21.11
CA ALA A 2 -13.00 -22.35 19.95
C ALA A 2 -11.99 -21.82 18.92
N SER A 3 -11.20 -22.73 18.35
CA SER A 3 -10.38 -22.52 17.16
C SER A 3 -11.16 -21.73 16.12
N GLU A 4 -10.72 -20.51 15.79
CA GLU A 4 -11.26 -19.75 14.66
C GLU A 4 -10.94 -20.51 13.36
N SER A 5 -11.82 -21.42 12.98
CA SER A 5 -11.77 -22.14 11.72
C SER A 5 -11.86 -21.13 10.59
N CYS A 6 -10.87 -21.13 9.70
CA CYS A 6 -10.88 -20.31 8.50
C CYS A 6 -12.13 -20.62 7.66
N VAL A 7 -13.06 -19.65 7.54
CA VAL A 7 -14.32 -19.81 6.79
C VAL A 7 -14.08 -20.25 5.34
N TRP A 8 -12.92 -19.90 4.77
CA TRP A 8 -12.55 -20.24 3.40
C TRP A 8 -12.13 -21.70 3.21
N SER A 9 -11.88 -22.47 4.28
CA SER A 9 -11.56 -23.90 4.17
C SER A 9 -12.70 -24.72 3.59
N ASP A 10 -13.93 -24.28 3.83
CA ASP A 10 -15.14 -24.99 3.39
C ASP A 10 -15.52 -24.64 1.95
N ILE A 11 -14.94 -23.57 1.40
CA ILE A 11 -15.23 -23.04 0.05
C ILE A 11 -14.13 -23.45 -0.95
N PHE A 12 -12.87 -23.52 -0.51
CA PHE A 12 -11.73 -23.83 -1.36
C PHE A 12 -11.06 -25.15 -0.98
N ASP A 13 -10.91 -26.03 -1.97
CA ASP A 13 -10.14 -27.27 -1.86
C ASP A 13 -8.71 -27.02 -1.37
N ASP A 14 -8.15 -27.95 -0.60
CA ASP A 14 -6.79 -27.87 -0.05
C ASP A 14 -5.73 -27.67 -1.13
N GLN A 15 -5.89 -28.32 -2.29
CA GLN A 15 -4.98 -28.19 -3.43
C GLN A 15 -5.01 -26.77 -4.01
N SER A 16 -6.18 -26.15 -4.12
CA SER A 16 -6.33 -24.78 -4.62
C SER A 16 -5.69 -23.77 -3.66
N ARG A 17 -5.86 -23.98 -2.35
CA ARG A 17 -5.22 -23.16 -1.32
C ARG A 17 -3.69 -23.28 -1.35
N ALA A 18 -3.17 -24.50 -1.45
CA ALA A 18 -1.72 -24.73 -1.54
C ALA A 18 -1.11 -24.11 -2.81
N ASN A 19 -1.82 -24.14 -3.94
CA ASN A 19 -1.38 -23.49 -5.17
C ASN A 19 -1.39 -21.95 -5.05
N LEU A 20 -2.44 -21.38 -4.44
CA LEU A 20 -2.54 -19.95 -4.18
C LEU A 20 -1.40 -19.47 -3.26
N GLU A 21 -1.15 -20.19 -2.18
CA GLU A 21 -0.07 -19.91 -1.23
C GLU A 21 1.30 -19.91 -1.93
N ARG A 22 1.61 -20.94 -2.72
CA ARG A 22 2.87 -20.98 -3.50
C ARG A 22 2.98 -19.80 -4.45
N GLY A 23 1.89 -19.42 -5.11
CA GLY A 23 1.84 -18.24 -5.98
C GLY A 23 2.12 -16.94 -5.23
N LEU A 24 1.51 -16.75 -4.05
CA LEU A 24 1.74 -15.59 -3.19
C LEU A 24 3.17 -15.53 -2.67
N ILE A 25 3.77 -16.67 -2.31
CA ILE A 25 5.17 -16.73 -1.87
C ILE A 25 6.11 -16.35 -3.01
N VAL A 26 5.96 -16.96 -4.20
CA VAL A 26 6.84 -16.68 -5.34
C VAL A 26 6.74 -15.21 -5.76
N THR A 27 5.51 -14.69 -5.90
CA THR A 27 5.31 -13.28 -6.23
C THR A 27 5.81 -12.34 -5.13
N GLY A 28 5.65 -12.72 -3.86
CA GLY A 28 6.18 -12.00 -2.70
C GLY A 28 7.71 -11.90 -2.71
N VAL A 29 8.41 -13.00 -2.99
CA VAL A 29 9.88 -13.03 -3.09
C VAL A 29 10.37 -12.14 -4.23
N ILE A 30 9.76 -12.25 -5.42
CA ILE A 30 10.12 -11.43 -6.57
C ILE A 30 9.88 -9.94 -6.25
N ALA A 31 8.71 -9.61 -5.71
CA ALA A 31 8.37 -8.24 -5.33
C ALA A 31 9.31 -7.67 -4.26
N PHE A 32 9.73 -8.49 -3.29
CA PHE A 32 10.68 -8.09 -2.27
C PHE A 32 12.07 -7.80 -2.87
N LEU A 33 12.59 -8.68 -3.73
CA LEU A 33 13.88 -8.46 -4.39
C LEU A 33 13.88 -7.21 -5.26
N LEU A 34 12.81 -7.01 -6.05
CA LEU A 34 12.63 -5.78 -6.84
C LEU A 34 12.47 -4.55 -5.95
N GLY A 35 11.79 -4.67 -4.81
CA GLY A 35 11.64 -3.62 -3.82
C GLY A 35 12.98 -3.22 -3.20
N VAL A 36 13.81 -4.18 -2.79
CA VAL A 36 15.15 -3.93 -2.25
C VAL A 36 16.01 -3.25 -3.31
N TRP A 37 15.99 -3.75 -4.55
CA TRP A 37 16.70 -3.15 -5.67
C TRP A 37 16.28 -1.69 -5.90
N LEU A 38 14.97 -1.43 -5.94
CA LEU A 38 14.43 -0.09 -6.17
C LEU A 38 14.78 0.88 -5.03
N ASN A 39 14.67 0.45 -3.78
CA ASN A 39 15.06 1.27 -2.63
C ASN A 39 16.57 1.54 -2.62
N LEU A 40 17.40 0.56 -2.99
CA LEU A 40 18.84 0.77 -3.11
C LEU A 40 19.16 1.76 -4.24
N ALA A 41 18.50 1.64 -5.39
CA ALA A 41 18.66 2.59 -6.49
C ALA A 41 18.25 4.02 -6.10
N LEU A 42 17.15 4.19 -5.36
CA LEU A 42 16.73 5.49 -4.83
C LEU A 42 17.73 6.07 -3.82
N LEU A 43 18.35 5.22 -2.98
CA LEU A 43 19.35 5.65 -2.00
C LEU A 43 20.68 6.06 -2.65
N LEU A 44 21.07 5.38 -3.73
CA LEU A 44 22.34 5.59 -4.43
C LEU A 44 22.28 6.71 -5.49
N THR A 45 21.09 7.21 -5.82
CA THR A 45 20.91 8.29 -6.81
C THR A 45 20.69 9.66 -6.14
N ASN A 46 20.97 10.74 -6.88
CA ASN A 46 20.71 12.13 -6.43
C ASN A 46 19.22 12.42 -6.16
N LEU A 47 18.32 11.52 -6.60
CA LEU A 47 16.87 11.60 -6.39
C LEU A 47 16.49 11.68 -4.91
N ARG A 48 17.34 11.16 -3.99
CA ARG A 48 17.12 11.27 -2.54
C ARG A 48 17.05 12.72 -2.03
N SER A 49 17.80 13.63 -2.66
CA SER A 49 17.89 15.02 -2.21
C SER A 49 16.71 15.89 -2.65
N ASP A 50 15.93 15.41 -3.61
CA ASP A 50 14.78 16.12 -4.14
C ASP A 50 13.53 15.77 -3.33
N LEU A 51 12.93 16.81 -2.73
CA LEU A 51 11.75 16.69 -1.88
C LEU A 51 10.55 16.08 -2.64
N SER A 52 10.51 16.23 -3.96
CA SER A 52 9.43 15.68 -4.79
C SER A 52 9.41 14.15 -4.87
N TYR A 53 10.51 13.49 -4.53
CA TYR A 53 10.60 12.02 -4.56
C TYR A 53 10.37 11.40 -3.19
N ARG A 54 10.10 12.21 -2.16
CA ARG A 54 9.99 11.73 -0.78
C ARG A 54 8.79 10.80 -0.59
N ASN A 55 7.63 11.12 -1.15
CA ASN A 55 6.45 10.27 -1.05
C ASN A 55 6.63 8.96 -1.84
N LEU A 56 7.32 9.02 -2.99
CA LEU A 56 7.70 7.83 -3.74
C LEU A 56 8.64 6.94 -2.94
N ALA A 57 9.66 7.50 -2.28
CA ALA A 57 10.56 6.75 -1.42
C ALA A 57 9.82 6.10 -0.23
N PHE A 58 8.86 6.81 0.39
CA PHE A 58 8.03 6.21 1.44
C PHE A 58 7.17 5.07 0.90
N PHE A 59 6.56 5.23 -0.27
CA PHE A 59 5.83 4.15 -0.94
C PHE A 59 6.71 2.92 -1.16
N THR A 60 7.90 3.09 -1.73
CA THR A 60 8.80 1.96 -2.04
C THR A 60 9.31 1.28 -0.78
N VAL A 61 9.62 2.03 0.28
CA VAL A 61 10.07 1.48 1.57
C VAL A 61 8.94 0.67 2.21
N ILE A 62 7.73 1.21 2.28
CA ILE A 62 6.60 0.49 2.91
C ILE A 62 6.17 -0.71 2.07
N ALA A 63 6.12 -0.59 0.75
CA ALA A 63 5.86 -1.73 -0.12
C ALA A 63 6.91 -2.84 0.10
N CYS A 64 8.19 -2.47 0.19
CA CYS A 64 9.25 -3.44 0.48
C CYS A 64 9.09 -4.06 1.88
N LEU A 65 8.82 -3.26 2.92
CA LEU A 65 8.65 -3.75 4.29
C LEU A 65 7.47 -4.73 4.40
N ARG A 66 6.33 -4.39 3.78
CA ARG A 66 5.15 -5.24 3.78
C ARG A 66 5.40 -6.58 3.09
N ARG A 67 6.09 -6.58 1.94
CA ARG A 67 6.48 -7.82 1.24
C ARG A 67 7.53 -8.60 2.02
N ALA A 68 8.44 -7.91 2.71
CA ALA A 68 9.41 -8.53 3.60
C ALA A 68 8.71 -9.34 4.70
N VAL A 69 7.73 -8.75 5.38
CA VAL A 69 6.96 -9.44 6.45
C VAL A 69 6.34 -10.73 5.91
N SER A 70 5.70 -10.68 4.73
CA SER A 70 5.14 -11.87 4.08
C SER A 70 6.20 -12.91 3.72
N VAL A 71 7.36 -12.52 3.19
CA VAL A 71 8.42 -13.48 2.83
C VAL A 71 9.08 -14.08 4.08
N PHE A 72 9.36 -13.26 5.09
CA PHE A 72 10.00 -13.70 6.32
C PHE A 72 9.12 -14.66 7.13
N SER A 73 7.80 -14.52 7.08
CA SER A 73 6.89 -15.47 7.76
C SER A 73 6.91 -16.89 7.17
N HIS A 74 7.39 -17.05 5.94
CA HIS A 74 7.48 -18.35 5.25
C HIS A 74 8.91 -18.92 5.19
N LEU A 75 9.93 -18.20 5.69
CA LEU A 75 11.30 -18.71 5.71
C LEU A 75 11.48 -19.72 6.85
N PRO A 76 12.11 -20.88 6.60
CA PRO A 76 12.21 -21.98 7.57
C PRO A 76 12.99 -21.60 8.85
N LEU A 77 13.85 -20.58 8.79
CA LEU A 77 14.60 -20.05 9.95
C LEU A 77 13.75 -19.16 10.88
N PHE A 78 12.65 -18.61 10.36
CA PHE A 78 11.71 -17.74 11.07
C PHE A 78 10.29 -18.25 10.84
N ASN A 79 10.09 -19.57 10.94
CA ASN A 79 8.82 -20.26 10.64
C ASN A 79 7.70 -19.79 11.60
N TYR A 80 7.23 -18.56 11.40
CA TYR A 80 6.10 -17.95 12.09
C TYR A 80 4.80 -18.69 11.75
N SER A 81 4.78 -19.38 10.60
CA SER A 81 3.68 -20.26 10.17
C SER A 81 3.50 -21.49 11.08
N GLU A 82 4.57 -22.01 11.69
CA GLU A 82 4.49 -23.05 12.73
C GLU A 82 4.26 -22.43 14.11
N SER A 83 4.76 -21.23 14.38
CA SER A 83 4.49 -20.51 15.62
C SER A 83 3.03 -20.02 15.76
N PHE A 84 2.25 -20.00 14.67
CA PHE A 84 0.78 -19.84 14.69
C PHE A 84 0.03 -21.16 14.93
N LYS A 85 0.69 -22.31 14.74
CA LYS A 85 0.13 -23.65 14.98
C LYS A 85 0.42 -24.18 16.38
N ASP A 86 1.57 -23.85 16.96
CA ASP A 86 1.93 -24.19 18.34
C ASP A 86 1.48 -23.06 19.30
N GLY A 87 0.38 -23.33 20.02
CA GLY A 87 -0.44 -22.37 20.75
C GLY A 87 0.17 -21.63 21.95
N ASP A 88 1.49 -21.44 22.03
CA ASP A 88 2.15 -20.83 23.20
C ASP A 88 2.67 -19.39 23.00
N LYS A 89 2.69 -18.85 21.77
CA LYS A 89 3.05 -17.43 21.51
C LYS A 89 2.23 -16.80 20.39
N ASN A 90 0.91 -16.84 20.50
CA ASN A 90 0.02 -16.21 19.52
C ASN A 90 0.05 -14.68 19.65
N ILE A 91 0.66 -14.00 18.68
CA ILE A 91 0.25 -12.62 18.37
C ILE A 91 -1.22 -12.71 17.94
N SER A 92 -2.13 -12.04 18.65
CA SER A 92 -3.56 -12.08 18.31
C SER A 92 -3.74 -11.73 16.82
N CYS A 93 -4.65 -12.44 16.14
CA CYS A 93 -5.03 -12.15 14.76
C CYS A 93 -5.41 -10.66 14.59
N ASP A 94 -5.93 -10.05 15.65
CA ASP A 94 -6.24 -8.62 15.70
C ASP A 94 -5.01 -7.72 15.50
N VAL A 95 -3.88 -8.05 16.14
CA VAL A 95 -2.66 -7.26 16.07
C VAL A 95 -1.99 -7.44 14.70
N SER A 96 -1.94 -8.68 14.21
CA SER A 96 -1.39 -8.99 12.89
C SER A 96 -2.22 -8.33 11.77
N GLY A 97 -3.54 -8.49 11.83
CA GLY A 97 -4.48 -7.89 10.89
C GLY A 97 -4.49 -6.37 10.93
N PHE A 98 -4.32 -5.76 12.12
CA PHE A 98 -4.14 -4.32 12.24
C PHE A 98 -2.92 -3.84 11.45
N TRP A 99 -1.75 -4.46 11.65
CA TRP A 99 -0.54 -4.06 10.96
C TRP A 99 -0.62 -4.28 9.46
N ASP A 100 -1.14 -5.42 9.00
CA ASP A 100 -1.32 -5.68 7.56
C ASP A 100 -2.26 -4.64 6.92
N SER A 101 -3.39 -4.35 7.57
CA SER A 101 -4.33 -3.33 7.10
C SER A 101 -3.69 -1.94 7.10
N PHE A 102 -2.97 -1.58 8.16
CA PHE A 102 -2.28 -0.29 8.27
C PHE A 102 -1.26 -0.10 7.15
N TRP A 103 -0.36 -1.07 6.96
CA TRP A 103 0.64 -1.00 5.89
C TRP A 103 0.01 -0.97 4.51
N THR A 104 -1.07 -1.73 4.29
CA THR A 104 -1.76 -1.74 3.01
C THR A 104 -2.45 -0.41 2.70
N VAL A 105 -3.18 0.16 3.65
CA VAL A 105 -3.83 1.47 3.45
C VAL A 105 -2.76 2.53 3.23
N TYR A 106 -1.70 2.51 4.04
CA TYR A 106 -0.62 3.46 3.95
C TYR A 106 0.07 3.41 2.57
N GLU A 107 0.35 2.21 2.05
CA GLU A 107 0.92 2.00 0.71
C GLU A 107 0.05 2.64 -0.38
N VAL A 108 -1.27 2.39 -0.34
CA VAL A 108 -2.23 2.92 -1.32
C VAL A 108 -2.37 4.45 -1.23
N GLU A 109 -2.42 5.00 -0.01
CA GLU A 109 -2.51 6.45 0.19
C GLU A 109 -1.21 7.14 -0.23
N CYS A 110 -0.03 6.56 0.04
CA CYS A 110 1.24 7.08 -0.47
C CYS A 110 1.25 7.16 -2.00
N LEU A 111 0.82 6.09 -2.69
CA LEU A 111 0.73 6.09 -4.15
C LEU A 111 -0.26 7.16 -4.65
N THR A 112 -1.40 7.31 -3.98
CA THR A 112 -2.40 8.34 -4.30
C THR A 112 -1.82 9.75 -4.16
N HIS A 113 -1.05 10.01 -3.10
CA HIS A 113 -0.42 11.30 -2.88
C HIS A 113 0.73 11.58 -3.87
N VAL A 114 1.44 10.55 -4.35
CA VAL A 114 2.41 10.72 -5.46
C VAL A 114 1.71 11.21 -6.73
N CYS A 115 0.52 10.68 -7.06
CA CYS A 115 -0.25 11.17 -8.21
C CYS A 115 -0.73 12.61 -8.01
N ILE A 116 -1.21 12.96 -6.81
CA ILE A 116 -1.62 14.33 -6.46
C ILE A 116 -0.43 15.29 -6.56
N GLU A 117 0.72 14.89 -6.02
CA GLU A 117 1.96 15.66 -6.03
C GLU A 117 2.41 15.97 -7.45
N ARG A 118 2.42 14.97 -8.34
CA ARG A 118 2.74 15.18 -9.76
C ARG A 118 1.81 16.22 -10.41
N TYR A 119 0.51 16.15 -10.14
CA TYR A 119 -0.45 17.14 -10.63
C TYR A 119 -0.18 18.55 -10.06
N VAL A 120 0.08 18.65 -8.75
CA VAL A 120 0.36 19.93 -8.08
C VAL A 120 1.64 20.55 -8.65
N VAL A 121 2.72 19.77 -8.79
CA VAL A 121 3.98 20.24 -9.37
C VAL A 121 3.79 20.71 -10.82
N ALA A 122 3.06 19.95 -11.65
CA ALA A 122 2.75 20.36 -13.02
C ALA A 122 1.95 21.67 -13.06
N LYS A 123 0.94 21.81 -12.20
CA LYS A 123 0.09 23.00 -12.12
C LYS A 123 0.83 24.24 -11.62
N TYR A 124 1.70 24.10 -10.61
CA TYR A 124 2.46 25.23 -10.06
C TYR A 124 3.54 25.68 -11.04
N THR A 125 4.24 24.73 -11.67
CA THR A 125 5.24 25.02 -12.70
C THR A 125 4.61 25.74 -13.90
N THR A 126 3.48 25.26 -14.42
CA THR A 126 2.78 25.88 -15.55
C THR A 126 2.28 27.30 -15.25
N ARG A 127 1.98 27.62 -13.98
CA ARG A 127 1.55 28.95 -13.54
C ARG A 127 2.69 29.84 -13.02
N GLY A 128 3.93 29.33 -12.96
CA GLY A 128 5.08 30.04 -12.40
C GLY A 128 4.94 30.33 -10.90
N TRP A 129 4.16 29.53 -10.16
CA TRP A 129 3.93 29.73 -8.73
C TRP A 129 5.00 29.04 -7.89
N PRO A 130 5.47 29.66 -6.78
CA PRO A 130 6.41 29.02 -5.89
C PRO A 130 5.78 27.83 -5.16
N ILE A 131 6.48 26.70 -5.16
CA ILE A 131 6.05 25.48 -4.48
C ILE A 131 6.39 25.58 -2.98
N GLN A 132 5.39 25.54 -2.12
CA GLN A 132 5.59 25.65 -0.66
C GLN A 132 6.14 24.36 -0.06
N LYS A 133 7.34 24.34 0.50
CA LYS A 133 7.99 23.11 1.03
C LYS A 133 7.18 22.34 2.08
N ASN A 134 6.23 22.97 2.77
CA ASN A 134 5.42 22.33 3.81
C ASN A 134 4.42 21.30 3.25
N HIS A 135 4.05 21.38 1.96
CA HIS A 135 3.07 20.46 1.39
C HIS A 135 3.55 19.00 1.42
N TYR A 136 4.86 18.75 1.31
CA TYR A 136 5.42 17.40 1.43
C TYR A 136 5.16 16.78 2.81
N ILE A 137 5.25 17.58 3.88
CA ILE A 137 5.01 17.11 5.26
C ILE A 137 3.51 16.85 5.45
N LEU A 138 2.67 17.71 4.89
CA LEU A 138 1.22 17.55 4.92
C LEU A 138 0.77 16.25 4.23
N PHE A 139 1.31 15.92 3.05
CA PHE A 139 0.93 14.68 2.36
C PHE A 139 1.32 13.44 3.16
N GLN A 140 2.51 13.45 3.75
CA GLN A 140 2.97 12.37 4.61
C GLN A 140 2.11 12.20 5.87
N SER A 141 1.72 13.31 6.52
CA SER A 141 0.86 13.25 7.70
C SER A 141 -0.56 12.79 7.35
N LEU A 142 -1.08 13.17 6.18
CA LEU A 142 -2.36 12.67 5.68
C LEU A 142 -2.34 11.16 5.41
N CYS A 143 -1.27 10.62 4.81
CA CYS A 143 -1.12 9.17 4.64
C CYS A 143 -1.18 8.43 5.98
N LEU A 144 -0.45 8.90 6.99
CA LEU A 144 -0.48 8.31 8.34
C LEU A 144 -1.86 8.44 8.99
N PHE A 145 -2.52 9.59 8.83
CA PHE A 145 -3.85 9.83 9.36
C PHE A 145 -4.88 8.88 8.75
N PHE A 146 -4.93 8.74 7.41
CA PHE A 146 -5.87 7.83 6.75
C PHE A 146 -5.57 6.36 7.05
N ALA A 147 -4.30 5.96 7.06
CA ALA A 147 -3.90 4.60 7.44
C ALA A 147 -4.35 4.23 8.86
N SER A 148 -4.18 5.16 9.80
CA SER A 148 -4.68 5.01 11.16
C SER A 148 -6.22 4.91 11.17
N LEU A 149 -6.89 5.89 10.55
CA LEU A 149 -8.36 6.01 10.57
C LEU A 149 -9.07 4.77 10.02
N TYR A 150 -8.51 4.11 9.01
CA TYR A 150 -9.13 2.92 8.41
C TYR A 150 -8.77 1.62 9.12
N SER A 151 -7.63 1.55 9.82
CA SER A 151 -7.17 0.32 10.48
C SER A 151 -7.55 0.24 11.96
N PHE A 152 -7.85 1.36 12.63
CA PHE A 152 -8.30 1.37 14.03
C PHE A 152 -9.73 0.84 14.28
N PRO A 153 -10.75 1.06 13.42
CA PRO A 153 -12.13 0.70 13.74
C PRO A 153 -12.34 -0.78 14.16
N PRO A 154 -11.72 -1.78 13.51
CA PRO A 154 -11.85 -3.18 13.94
C PRO A 154 -11.30 -3.45 15.35
N LEU A 155 -10.29 -2.71 15.81
CA LEU A 155 -9.77 -2.84 17.18
C LEU A 155 -10.76 -2.37 18.26
N PHE A 156 -11.71 -1.51 17.89
CA PHE A 156 -12.78 -1.05 18.78
C PHE A 156 -14.08 -1.85 18.61
N GLY A 157 -14.03 -3.00 17.92
CA GLY A 157 -15.17 -3.87 17.69
C GLY A 157 -16.07 -3.45 16.52
N ILE A 158 -15.63 -2.52 15.67
CA ILE A 158 -16.33 -2.14 14.44
C ILE A 158 -15.74 -2.97 13.28
N GLY A 159 -16.33 -4.14 13.05
CA GLY A 159 -15.77 -5.18 12.18
C GLY A 159 -14.82 -6.10 12.94
N ARG A 160 -14.14 -7.00 12.22
CA ARG A 160 -13.20 -7.96 12.79
C ARG A 160 -12.03 -8.21 11.84
N PHE A 161 -10.89 -8.57 12.40
CA PHE A 161 -9.82 -9.20 11.64
C PHE A 161 -10.10 -10.70 11.55
N GLY A 162 -9.76 -11.31 10.43
CA GLY A 162 -9.98 -12.72 10.18
C GLY A 162 -8.98 -13.27 9.18
N TYR A 163 -8.96 -14.59 9.07
CA TYR A 163 -8.07 -15.26 8.13
C TYR A 163 -8.43 -14.95 6.67
N ASP A 164 -7.40 -14.74 5.86
CA ASP A 164 -7.50 -14.55 4.41
C ASP A 164 -7.87 -15.85 3.68
N PHE A 165 -7.99 -15.79 2.35
CA PHE A 165 -8.32 -16.96 1.51
C PHE A 165 -7.34 -18.12 1.64
N SER A 166 -6.07 -17.84 1.96
CA SER A 166 -5.05 -18.88 2.19
C SER A 166 -5.10 -19.46 3.60
N CYS A 167 -5.91 -18.90 4.50
CA CYS A 167 -6.03 -19.29 5.91
C CYS A 167 -4.75 -19.15 6.74
N GLN A 168 -3.79 -18.32 6.29
CA GLN A 168 -2.49 -18.20 6.93
C GLN A 168 -2.18 -16.79 7.44
N SER A 169 -2.81 -15.78 6.85
CA SER A 169 -2.60 -14.38 7.23
C SER A 169 -3.89 -13.77 7.76
N CYS A 170 -3.75 -12.88 8.73
CA CYS A 170 -4.87 -12.13 9.28
C CYS A 170 -5.02 -10.82 8.50
N VAL A 171 -6.21 -10.59 7.97
CA VAL A 171 -6.56 -9.39 7.21
C VAL A 171 -7.90 -8.85 7.72
N LEU A 172 -8.30 -7.65 7.26
CA LEU A 172 -9.65 -7.16 7.52
C LEU A 172 -10.65 -8.14 6.92
N ASP A 173 -11.55 -8.69 7.76
CA ASP A 173 -12.47 -9.72 7.32
C ASP A 173 -13.41 -9.19 6.24
N MET A 174 -13.50 -9.93 5.13
CA MET A 174 -14.39 -9.61 4.02
C MET A 174 -15.80 -10.17 4.22
N VAL A 175 -16.02 -11.00 5.24
CA VAL A 175 -17.35 -11.49 5.59
C VAL A 175 -18.13 -10.36 6.27
N LEU A 176 -19.16 -9.86 5.59
CA LEU A 176 -20.02 -8.80 6.13
C LEU A 176 -20.86 -9.34 7.30
N PRO A 177 -20.88 -8.66 8.47
CA PRO A 177 -21.78 -9.02 9.55
C PRO A 177 -23.23 -8.68 9.18
N GLU A 178 -24.19 -9.39 9.78
CA GLU A 178 -25.62 -9.12 9.54
C GLU A 178 -26.11 -7.80 10.19
N THR A 179 -25.29 -7.21 11.06
CA THR A 179 -25.61 -5.99 11.82
C THR A 179 -25.32 -4.71 11.01
N TRP A 180 -25.66 -3.55 11.61
CA TRP A 180 -25.39 -2.21 11.06
C TRP A 180 -23.91 -1.95 10.72
N GLN A 181 -22.98 -2.71 11.33
CA GLN A 181 -21.54 -2.62 11.08
C GLN A 181 -21.17 -2.87 9.61
N ARG A 182 -22.01 -3.62 8.86
CA ARG A 182 -21.80 -3.86 7.43
C ARG A 182 -21.68 -2.57 6.62
N TYR A 183 -22.45 -1.54 6.96
CA TYR A 183 -22.42 -0.27 6.24
C TYR A 183 -21.12 0.48 6.47
N ILE A 184 -20.56 0.38 7.68
CA ILE A 184 -19.25 0.97 7.99
C ILE A 184 -18.15 0.22 7.27
N ILE A 185 -18.16 -1.12 7.27
CA ILE A 185 -17.13 -1.92 6.59
C ILE A 185 -17.15 -1.63 5.09
N VAL A 186 -18.33 -1.55 4.47
CA VAL A 186 -18.48 -1.15 3.07
C VAL A 186 -17.98 0.27 2.84
N LEU A 187 -18.29 1.22 3.73
CA LEU A 187 -17.81 2.59 3.63
C LEU A 187 -16.27 2.66 3.70
N ILE A 188 -15.65 1.93 4.64
CA ILE A 188 -14.19 1.84 4.76
C ILE A 188 -13.60 1.26 3.46
N PHE A 189 -14.20 0.21 2.91
CA PHE A 189 -13.76 -0.37 1.65
C PHE A 189 -13.85 0.61 0.47
N LEU A 190 -14.96 1.34 0.36
CA LEU A 190 -15.14 2.37 -0.68
C LEU A 190 -14.14 3.52 -0.52
N LEU A 191 -13.90 3.99 0.71
CA LEU A 191 -12.95 5.05 1.01
C LEU A 191 -11.49 4.62 0.82
N ARG A 192 -11.17 3.34 1.05
CA ARG A 192 -9.83 2.77 0.86
C ARG A 192 -9.52 2.52 -0.61
N SER A 193 -10.45 1.90 -1.34
CA SER A 193 -10.21 1.40 -2.70
C SER A 193 -10.74 2.36 -3.77
N VAL A 194 -12.04 2.65 -3.75
CA VAL A 194 -12.70 3.41 -4.82
C VAL A 194 -12.26 4.88 -4.82
N LYS A 195 -12.21 5.51 -3.63
CA LYS A 195 -11.70 6.88 -3.48
C LYS A 195 -10.28 7.00 -4.06
N SER A 196 -9.36 6.15 -3.59
CA SER A 196 -7.94 6.20 -3.96
C SER A 196 -7.74 6.01 -5.46
N VAL A 197 -8.39 4.99 -6.06
CA VAL A 197 -8.32 4.76 -7.52
C VAL A 197 -8.89 5.95 -8.29
N GLY A 198 -10.03 6.50 -7.86
CA GLY A 198 -10.63 7.67 -8.49
C GLY A 198 -9.71 8.89 -8.49
N PHE A 199 -9.06 9.18 -7.36
CA PHE A 199 -8.08 10.27 -7.27
C PHE A 199 -6.84 10.01 -8.11
N MET A 200 -6.28 8.79 -8.07
CA MET A 200 -5.10 8.43 -8.87
C MET A 200 -5.36 8.64 -10.36
N LEU A 201 -6.47 8.12 -10.89
CA LEU A 201 -6.82 8.26 -12.31
C LEU A 201 -7.06 9.72 -12.70
N THR A 202 -7.84 10.45 -11.90
CA THR A 202 -8.18 11.85 -12.20
C THR A 202 -6.94 12.74 -12.19
N MET A 203 -6.09 12.60 -11.17
CA MET A 203 -4.87 13.40 -11.04
C MET A 203 -3.85 13.05 -12.12
N LEU A 204 -3.71 11.77 -12.47
CA LEU A 204 -2.84 11.35 -13.55
C LEU A 204 -3.28 11.92 -14.89
N LEU A 205 -4.57 11.82 -15.23
CA LEU A 205 -5.12 12.37 -16.47
C LEU A 205 -4.93 13.89 -16.54
N TRP A 206 -5.17 14.60 -15.43
CA TRP A 206 -4.99 16.05 -15.38
C TRP A 206 -3.52 16.46 -15.46
N ALA A 207 -2.61 15.73 -14.80
CA ALA A 207 -1.18 15.96 -14.90
C ALA A 207 -0.70 15.76 -16.33
N SER A 208 -1.06 14.64 -16.97
CA SER A 208 -0.71 14.36 -18.36
C SER A 208 -1.25 15.41 -19.33
N ASN A 209 -2.48 15.90 -19.13
CA ASN A 209 -3.05 16.96 -19.96
C ASN A 209 -2.32 18.31 -19.78
N LEU A 210 -1.85 18.63 -18.58
CA LEU A 210 -1.07 19.84 -18.31
C LEU A 210 0.35 19.73 -18.87
N GLU A 211 0.99 18.57 -18.69
CA GLU A 211 2.31 18.27 -19.24
C GLU A 211 2.29 18.35 -20.78
N ALA A 212 1.26 17.79 -21.43
CA ALA A 212 1.09 17.84 -22.88
C ALA A 212 0.93 19.27 -23.41
N LYS A 213 0.16 20.13 -22.72
CA LYS A 213 0.00 21.55 -23.09
C LYS A 213 1.27 22.37 -22.91
N TYR A 214 2.17 21.91 -22.05
CA TYR A 214 3.42 22.62 -21.73
C TYR A 214 4.60 22.15 -22.57
N ASP A 215 4.52 20.95 -23.17
CA ASP A 215 5.53 20.39 -24.08
C ASP A 215 5.70 21.19 -25.38
N ASP A 216 4.69 21.98 -25.76
CA ASP A 216 4.76 22.92 -26.89
C ASP A 216 5.56 24.20 -26.59
N SER A 217 5.98 24.42 -25.33
CA SER A 217 6.84 25.55 -24.95
C SER A 217 8.32 25.15 -25.01
N GLU A 218 8.98 25.56 -26.09
CA GLU A 218 10.40 25.33 -26.47
C GLU A 218 11.43 25.44 -25.31
N LYS A 219 11.13 26.23 -24.27
CA LYS A 219 11.98 26.40 -23.09
C LYS A 219 12.13 25.15 -22.18
N LEU A 220 11.30 24.11 -22.32
CA LEU A 220 11.37 22.90 -21.49
C LEU A 220 11.93 21.64 -22.13
N LEU A 221 12.19 21.61 -23.44
CA LEU A 221 12.94 20.51 -24.05
C LEU A 221 14.34 20.34 -23.43
N ILE A 222 14.91 21.45 -22.93
CA ILE A 222 16.20 21.48 -22.22
C ILE A 222 16.07 20.88 -20.80
N ALA A 223 14.97 21.12 -20.09
CA ALA A 223 14.71 20.52 -18.79
C ALA A 223 14.31 19.03 -18.89
N LYS A 224 13.56 18.65 -19.93
CA LYS A 224 13.17 17.26 -20.21
C LYS A 224 14.34 16.34 -20.55
N ARG A 225 15.48 16.88 -20.99
CA ARG A 225 16.67 16.09 -21.33
C ARG A 225 17.26 15.33 -20.12
N PHE A 226 16.92 15.73 -18.89
CA PHE A 226 17.35 15.04 -17.67
C PHE A 226 16.32 14.07 -17.07
N THR A 227 15.03 14.18 -17.45
CA THR A 227 13.97 13.23 -17.06
C THR A 227 13.73 12.12 -18.08
N LYS A 228 14.35 12.19 -19.26
CA LYS A 228 14.40 11.08 -20.21
C LYS A 228 15.49 10.08 -19.80
N VAL A 229 15.37 9.50 -18.61
CA VAL A 229 16.08 8.25 -18.29
C VAL A 229 15.20 7.11 -18.79
N ILE A 230 15.54 6.65 -20.00
CA ILE A 230 15.58 5.26 -20.45
C ILE A 230 14.35 4.43 -20.05
N PHE A 231 13.39 4.35 -20.99
CA PHE A 231 12.76 3.07 -21.30
C PHE A 231 13.70 2.27 -22.20
#